data_AF-A0A7C3LJD1-F1
#
_entry.id   AF-A0A7C3LJD1-F1
#
_cell.length_a   1.000
_cell.length_b   1.000
_cell.length_c   1.000
_cell.angle_alpha   90.00
_cell.angle_beta   90.00
_cell.angle_gamma   90.00
#
_symmetry.space_group_name_H-M   'P 1'
#
loop_
_entity.id
_entity.type
_entity.pdbx_description
1 polymer ?
#
loop_
_entity_poly.entity_id
_entity_poly.type
_entity_poly.pdbx_seq_one_letter_code
_entity_poly.pdbx_strand_id
1 'polypeptide(L)'
;MRTSPPGATVIFDRDSSRSCKSPCSITLPPGRHTAAATLDGHRAALRIFEAPKEPDIFLYLARMTGQVQVLSDPPGAAILVDGRSRPEATPATFDLPIGRYTLAVVKEGYLEDQQEVEVRDSAFVRLNFRLARRLPEMR
;
A
#
# COMPACT_ATOMS: atom_id res chain seq x y z
N MET A 1 -12.29 -3.93 21.92
CA MET A 1 -12.20 -3.57 20.49
C MET A 1 -10.79 -3.77 19.96
N ARG A 2 -10.65 -4.35 18.76
CA ARG A 2 -9.37 -4.65 18.10
C ARG A 2 -9.39 -4.15 16.66
N THR A 3 -8.21 -3.88 16.09
CA THR A 3 -8.07 -3.64 14.66
C THR A 3 -6.95 -4.48 14.08
N SER A 4 -6.98 -4.69 12.77
CA SER A 4 -5.86 -5.21 12.00
C SER A 4 -5.57 -4.27 10.82
N PRO A 5 -4.37 -3.66 10.73
CA PRO A 5 -3.28 -3.73 11.71
C PRO A 5 -3.66 -3.14 13.09
N PRO A 6 -2.96 -3.53 14.18
CA PRO A 6 -3.16 -2.92 15.50
C PRO A 6 -2.64 -1.47 15.53
N GLY A 7 -3.04 -0.70 16.55
CA GLY A 7 -2.56 0.68 16.77
C GLY A 7 -3.37 1.77 16.05
N ALA A 8 -4.49 1.41 15.41
CA ALA A 8 -5.39 2.37 14.80
C ALA A 8 -6.02 3.29 15.87
N THR A 9 -6.19 4.57 15.54
CA THR A 9 -7.03 5.47 16.33
C THR A 9 -8.48 5.17 15.99
N VAL A 10 -9.29 4.83 16.99
CA VAL A 10 -10.74 4.64 16.85
C VAL A 10 -11.46 5.81 17.50
N ILE A 11 -12.41 6.41 16.78
CA ILE A 11 -13.35 7.41 17.27
C ILE A 11 -14.75 6.80 17.29
N PHE A 12 -15.45 6.93 18.41
CA PHE A 12 -16.81 6.43 18.57
C PHE A 12 -17.83 7.56 18.42
N ASP A 13 -18.93 7.31 17.71
CA ASP A 13 -20.05 8.25 17.53
C ASP A 13 -19.65 9.63 16.99
N ARG A 14 -18.53 9.70 16.25
CA ARG A 14 -17.91 10.96 15.77
C ARG A 14 -17.52 11.93 16.89
N ASP A 15 -17.46 11.45 18.13
CA ASP A 15 -17.07 12.21 19.32
C ASP A 15 -15.58 11.96 19.61
N SER A 16 -14.74 12.96 19.36
CA SER A 16 -13.28 12.86 19.57
C SER A 16 -12.89 12.63 21.03
N SER A 17 -13.75 12.98 21.99
CA SER A 17 -13.54 12.67 23.41
C SER A 17 -13.71 11.18 23.70
N ARG A 18 -14.47 10.48 22.86
CA ARG A 18 -14.61 9.01 22.85
C ARG A 18 -13.68 8.45 21.80
N SER A 19 -12.39 8.50 22.07
CA SER A 19 -11.38 7.91 21.20
C SER A 19 -10.39 7.04 21.96
N CYS A 20 -9.83 6.05 21.29
CA CYS A 20 -8.76 5.21 21.83
C CYS A 20 -7.85 4.64 20.74
N LYS A 21 -6.66 4.20 21.13
CA LYS A 21 -5.78 3.40 20.28
C LYS A 21 -6.11 1.92 20.47
N SER A 22 -6.29 1.19 19.36
CA SER A 22 -6.56 -0.24 19.42
C SER A 22 -5.30 -1.06 19.77
N PRO A 23 -5.41 -2.15 20.53
CA PRO A 23 -6.63 -2.65 21.18
C PRO A 23 -7.04 -1.79 22.39
N CYS A 24 -8.35 -1.55 22.53
CA CYS A 24 -8.91 -0.80 23.65
C CYS A 24 -10.29 -1.30 24.05
N SER A 25 -10.67 -1.03 25.29
CA SER A 25 -12.02 -1.21 25.82
C SER A 25 -12.65 0.16 26.00
N ILE A 26 -13.94 0.28 25.68
CA ILE A 26 -14.71 1.50 25.88
C ILE A 26 -16.06 1.13 26.49
N THR A 27 -16.55 1.97 27.40
CA THR A 27 -17.91 1.87 27.93
C THR A 27 -18.79 2.85 27.19
N LEU A 28 -19.87 2.35 26.59
CA LEU A 28 -20.86 3.13 25.87
C LEU A 28 -22.25 2.87 26.46
N PRO A 29 -23.18 3.84 26.40
CA PRO A 29 -24.57 3.59 26.73
C PRO A 29 -25.15 2.41 25.93
N PRO A 30 -26.17 1.70 26.43
CA PRO A 30 -26.87 0.72 25.62
C PRO A 30 -27.48 1.37 24.37
N GLY A 31 -27.27 0.79 23.19
CA GLY A 31 -27.77 1.33 21.94
C GLY A 31 -26.86 1.10 20.73
N ARG A 32 -27.22 1.75 19.62
CA ARG A 32 -26.48 1.68 18.36
C ARG A 32 -25.38 2.74 18.31
N HIS A 33 -24.16 2.30 18.03
CA HIS A 33 -22.97 3.14 17.99
C HIS A 33 -22.23 3.01 16.67
N THR A 34 -21.35 3.98 16.40
CA THR A 34 -20.41 3.92 15.28
C THR A 34 -18.98 3.90 15.80
N ALA A 35 -18.10 3.16 15.13
CA ALA A 35 -16.66 3.20 15.35
C ALA A 35 -15.96 3.47 14.03
N ALA A 36 -15.22 4.58 13.96
CA ALA A 36 -14.38 4.96 12.83
C ALA A 36 -12.92 4.76 13.21
N ALA A 37 -12.23 3.84 12.54
CA ALA A 37 -10.82 3.54 12.75
C ALA A 37 -9.96 4.18 11.65
N THR A 38 -8.86 4.81 12.06
CA THR A 38 -7.87 5.45 11.18
C THR A 38 -6.47 4.97 11.54
N LEU A 39 -5.66 4.74 10.51
CA LEU A 39 -4.26 4.36 10.64
C LEU A 39 -3.50 4.83 9.41
N ASP A 40 -2.33 5.42 9.61
CA ASP A 40 -1.53 5.97 8.52
C ASP A 40 -1.22 4.90 7.46
N GLY A 41 -1.33 5.29 6.19
CA GLY A 41 -1.15 4.40 5.04
C GLY A 41 -2.26 3.35 4.85
N HIS A 42 -3.38 3.45 5.58
CA HIS A 42 -4.52 2.55 5.45
C HIS A 42 -5.82 3.32 5.25
N ARG A 43 -6.75 2.71 4.52
CA ARG A 43 -8.10 3.23 4.33
C ARG A 43 -8.85 3.18 5.65
N ALA A 44 -9.53 4.29 5.96
CA ALA A 44 -10.37 4.37 7.14
C ALA A 44 -11.46 3.29 7.09
N ALA A 45 -11.71 2.65 8.22
CA ALA A 45 -12.74 1.64 8.36
C ALA A 45 -13.85 2.16 9.28
N LEU A 46 -15.11 1.97 8.89
CA LEU A 46 -16.28 2.35 9.67
C LEU A 46 -17.10 1.10 9.97
N ARG A 47 -17.56 0.99 11.22
CA ARG A 47 -18.48 -0.07 11.64
C ARG A 47 -19.58 0.51 12.52
N ILE A 48 -20.80 0.01 12.31
CA ILE A 48 -21.93 0.20 13.22
C ILE A 48 -22.03 -1.06 14.10
N PHE A 49 -22.31 -0.89 15.39
CA PHE A 49 -22.49 -2.00 16.33
C PHE A 49 -23.50 -1.65 17.42
N GLU A 50 -24.06 -2.65 18.10
CA GLU A 50 -24.93 -2.47 19.27
C GLU A 50 -24.20 -2.78 20.58
N ALA A 51 -24.12 -1.80 21.48
CA ALA A 51 -23.62 -1.99 22.84
C ALA A 51 -24.77 -2.36 23.79
N PRO A 52 -24.60 -3.30 24.75
CA PRO A 52 -23.42 -4.15 24.97
C PRO A 52 -23.47 -5.48 24.20
N LYS A 53 -24.41 -5.66 23.25
CA LYS A 53 -24.66 -6.94 22.57
C LYS A 53 -23.46 -7.45 21.77
N GLU A 54 -22.61 -6.55 21.28
CA GLU A 54 -21.39 -6.86 20.53
C GLU A 54 -20.12 -6.47 21.31
N PRO A 55 -19.62 -7.31 22.23
CA PRO A 55 -18.43 -7.00 23.03
C PRO A 55 -17.11 -7.10 22.22
N ASP A 56 -17.06 -7.96 21.21
CA ASP A 56 -15.87 -8.25 20.39
C ASP A 56 -15.89 -7.54 19.04
N ILE A 57 -15.78 -6.21 19.09
CA ILE A 57 -15.72 -5.38 17.89
C ILE A 57 -14.32 -5.47 17.27
N PHE A 58 -14.29 -5.80 15.98
CA PHE A 58 -13.09 -5.86 15.15
C PHE A 58 -13.28 -5.05 13.86
N LEU A 59 -12.24 -4.31 13.44
CA LEU A 59 -12.16 -3.68 12.12
C LEU A 59 -10.84 -4.05 11.42
N TYR A 60 -10.95 -4.31 10.12
CA TYR A 60 -9.80 -4.44 9.24
C TYR A 60 -9.61 -3.13 8.47
N LEU A 61 -8.40 -2.58 8.47
CA LEU A 61 -8.04 -1.39 7.70
C LEU A 61 -7.19 -1.84 6.52
N ALA A 62 -7.72 -1.71 5.31
CA ALA A 62 -7.01 -2.09 4.10
C ALA A 62 -5.87 -1.11 3.82
N ARG A 63 -4.68 -1.62 3.53
CA ARG A 63 -3.53 -0.77 3.15
C ARG A 63 -3.85 -0.01 1.85
N MET A 64 -3.41 1.24 1.78
CA MET A 64 -3.50 2.05 0.57
C MET A 64 -2.40 1.62 -0.40
N THR A 65 -2.80 1.29 -1.61
CA THR A 65 -1.92 0.78 -2.67
C THR A 65 -2.36 1.32 -4.03
N GLY A 66 -1.42 1.36 -4.97
CA GLY A 66 -1.69 1.57 -6.39
C GLY A 66 -1.04 0.46 -7.22
N GLN A 67 -1.56 0.25 -8.43
CA GLN A 67 -1.08 -0.75 -9.36
C GLN A 67 -0.03 -0.14 -10.29
N VAL A 68 1.13 -0.79 -10.39
CA VAL A 68 2.23 -0.37 -11.25
C VAL A 68 2.45 -1.43 -12.33
N GLN A 69 2.37 -1.02 -13.58
CA GLN A 69 2.75 -1.83 -14.73
C GLN A 69 4.09 -1.37 -15.28
N VAL A 70 5.03 -2.31 -15.39
CA VAL A 70 6.39 -2.07 -15.89
C VAL A 70 6.59 -2.84 -17.18
N LEU A 71 6.89 -2.12 -18.25
CA LEU A 71 7.21 -2.65 -19.57
C LEU A 71 8.65 -2.29 -19.92
N SER A 72 9.35 -3.18 -20.62
CA SER A 72 10.65 -2.86 -21.21
C SER A 72 10.77 -3.39 -22.63
N ASP A 73 11.60 -2.71 -23.41
CA ASP A 73 12.07 -3.17 -24.72
C ASP A 73 13.60 -3.27 -24.69
N PRO A 74 14.19 -4.47 -24.82
CA PRO A 74 13.51 -5.76 -25.02
C PRO A 74 12.92 -6.34 -23.73
N PRO A 75 11.86 -7.18 -23.82
CA PRO A 75 11.17 -7.75 -22.66
C PRO A 75 12.05 -8.74 -21.88
N GLY A 76 11.57 -9.16 -20.70
CA GLY A 76 12.29 -10.03 -19.78
C GLY A 76 13.45 -9.33 -19.07
N ALA A 77 13.34 -8.03 -18.79
CA ALA A 77 14.24 -7.33 -17.87
C ALA A 77 13.80 -7.59 -16.42
N ALA A 78 14.77 -7.74 -15.52
CA ALA A 78 14.53 -7.78 -14.08
C ALA A 78 14.04 -6.40 -13.60
N ILE A 79 13.15 -6.39 -12.60
CA ILE A 79 12.58 -5.16 -12.05
C ILE A 79 13.15 -4.93 -10.66
N LEU A 80 13.61 -3.72 -10.37
CA LEU A 80 14.04 -3.30 -9.05
C LEU A 80 13.14 -2.16 -8.55
N VAL A 81 12.73 -2.24 -7.29
CA VAL A 81 12.03 -1.17 -6.57
C VAL A 81 12.93 -0.72 -5.43
N ASP A 82 13.36 0.54 -5.46
CA ASP A 82 14.33 1.12 -4.53
C ASP A 82 15.59 0.26 -4.37
N GLY A 83 16.12 -0.20 -5.51
CA GLY A 83 17.32 -1.06 -5.58
C GLY A 83 17.10 -2.51 -5.13
N ARG A 84 15.88 -2.92 -4.76
CA ARG A 84 15.56 -4.30 -4.39
C ARG A 84 14.91 -5.05 -5.54
N SER A 85 15.51 -6.19 -5.90
CA SER A 85 14.98 -7.04 -6.97
C SER A 85 13.60 -7.59 -6.62
N ARG A 86 12.71 -7.59 -7.61
CA ARG A 86 11.40 -8.21 -7.56
C ARG A 86 11.41 -9.58 -8.23
N PRO A 87 10.47 -10.48 -7.85
CA PRO A 87 10.38 -11.80 -8.46
C PRO A 87 9.89 -11.75 -9.91
N GLU A 88 9.16 -10.71 -10.31
CA GLU A 88 8.64 -10.55 -11.67
C GLU A 88 9.69 -9.96 -12.64
N ALA A 89 9.58 -10.30 -13.93
CA ALA A 89 10.31 -9.68 -15.03
C ALA A 89 9.33 -8.98 -15.98
N THR A 90 9.76 -7.95 -16.70
CA THR A 90 8.88 -7.21 -17.61
C THR A 90 8.37 -8.08 -18.78
N PRO A 91 7.12 -7.93 -19.25
CA PRO A 91 6.10 -7.06 -18.70
C PRO A 91 5.50 -7.63 -17.41
N ALA A 92 5.38 -6.79 -16.38
CA ALA A 92 4.77 -7.18 -15.10
C ALA A 92 3.83 -6.10 -14.59
N THR A 93 2.82 -6.52 -13.83
CA THR A 93 1.90 -5.62 -13.12
C THR A 93 1.81 -6.09 -11.67
N PHE A 94 2.03 -5.19 -10.71
CA PHE A 94 2.03 -5.50 -9.29
C PHE A 94 1.57 -4.29 -8.47
N ASP A 95 1.11 -4.54 -7.24
CA ASP A 95 0.72 -3.48 -6.32
C ASP A 95 1.92 -2.96 -5.53
N LEU A 96 2.01 -1.64 -5.42
CA LEU A 96 2.88 -0.97 -4.48
C LEU A 96 2.05 -0.18 -3.46
N PRO A 97 2.48 -0.11 -2.19
CA PRO A 97 1.95 0.88 -1.28
C PRO A 97 2.05 2.30 -1.83
N ILE A 98 1.23 3.20 -1.31
CA ILE A 98 1.37 4.61 -1.63
C ILE A 98 2.75 5.12 -1.19
N GLY A 99 3.37 5.96 -2.02
CA GLY A 99 4.72 6.46 -1.77
C GLY A 99 5.45 6.85 -3.04
N ARG A 100 6.68 7.35 -2.87
CA ARG A 100 7.62 7.58 -3.97
C ARG A 100 8.60 6.42 -4.03
N TYR A 101 8.88 5.95 -5.24
CA TYR A 101 9.77 4.83 -5.51
C TYR A 101 10.71 5.16 -6.67
N THR A 102 11.92 4.60 -6.64
CA THR A 102 12.78 4.49 -7.82
C THR A 102 12.59 3.11 -8.43
N LEU A 103 12.07 3.06 -9.65
CA LEU A 103 11.85 1.84 -10.42
C LEU A 103 12.95 1.72 -11.46
N ALA A 104 13.72 0.63 -11.39
CA ALA A 104 14.76 0.34 -12.37
C ALA A 104 14.48 -0.98 -13.09
N VAL A 105 14.94 -1.07 -14.34
CA VAL A 105 14.94 -2.32 -15.11
C VAL A 105 16.36 -2.68 -15.53
N VAL A 106 16.72 -3.95 -15.33
CA VAL A 106 18.06 -4.47 -15.61
C VAL A 106 17.97 -5.66 -16.54
N LYS A 107 18.79 -5.65 -17.59
CA LYS A 107 18.90 -6.78 -18.52
C LYS A 107 20.35 -6.99 -18.95
N GLU A 108 20.76 -8.25 -19.04
CA GLU A 108 22.10 -8.62 -19.50
C GLU A 108 22.37 -8.07 -20.90
N GLY A 109 23.54 -7.46 -21.09
CA GLY A 109 23.94 -6.82 -22.34
C GLY A 109 23.33 -5.42 -22.57
N TYR A 110 22.51 -4.91 -21.65
CA TYR A 110 21.89 -3.59 -21.73
C TYR A 110 22.29 -2.70 -20.55
N LEU A 111 22.31 -1.38 -20.78
CA LEU A 111 22.43 -0.38 -19.72
C LEU A 111 21.16 -0.41 -18.86
N GLU A 112 21.32 -0.28 -17.55
CA GLU A 112 20.20 -0.08 -16.63
C GLU A 112 19.48 1.23 -16.93
N ASP A 113 18.16 1.23 -16.84
CA ASP A 113 17.33 2.42 -16.95
C ASP A 113 16.41 2.49 -15.73
N GLN A 114 16.17 3.71 -15.23
CA GLN A 114 15.42 3.94 -14.00
C GLN A 114 14.56 5.20 -14.08
N GLN A 115 13.40 5.17 -13.40
CA GLN A 115 12.44 6.26 -13.32
C GLN A 115 11.91 6.40 -11.89
N GLU A 116 11.76 7.63 -11.42
CA GLU A 116 11.01 7.89 -10.19
C GLU A 116 9.50 7.86 -10.47
N VAL A 117 8.74 7.27 -9.54
CA VAL A 117 7.29 7.18 -9.62
C VAL A 117 6.64 7.49 -8.28
N GLU A 118 5.57 8.27 -8.31
CA GLU A 118 4.69 8.48 -7.16
C GLU A 118 3.45 7.60 -7.31
N VAL A 119 3.30 6.62 -6.42
CA VAL A 119 2.14 5.74 -6.32
C VAL A 119 1.12 6.37 -5.39
N ARG A 120 -0.09 6.62 -5.90
CA ARG A 120 -1.22 7.17 -5.16
C ARG A 120 -2.27 6.09 -4.91
N ASP A 121 -3.15 6.34 -3.94
CA ASP A 121 -4.19 5.37 -3.58
C ASP A 121 -5.09 5.05 -4.78
N SER A 122 -5.26 3.76 -5.06
CA SER A 122 -6.04 3.22 -6.17
C SER A 122 -5.58 3.67 -7.57
N ALA A 123 -4.38 4.27 -7.69
CA ALA A 123 -3.86 4.70 -8.97
C ALA A 123 -3.39 3.51 -9.82
N PHE A 124 -3.46 3.66 -11.14
CA PHE A 124 -2.78 2.79 -12.10
C PHE A 124 -1.67 3.58 -12.80
N VAL A 125 -0.42 3.14 -12.64
CA VAL A 125 0.75 3.78 -13.26
C VAL A 125 1.38 2.81 -14.25
N ARG A 126 1.67 3.29 -15.47
CA ARG A 126 2.38 2.52 -16.49
C ARG A 126 3.74 3.18 -16.77
N LEU A 127 4.81 2.41 -16.59
CA LEU A 127 6.17 2.80 -16.92
C LEU A 127 6.65 2.02 -18.14
N ASN A 128 7.26 2.71 -19.09
CA ASN A 128 7.84 2.11 -20.29
C ASN A 128 9.34 2.44 -20.33
N PHE A 129 10.16 1.40 -20.39
CA PHE A 129 11.60 1.50 -20.48
C PHE A 129 12.08 1.04 -21.85
N ARG A 130 13.09 1.74 -22.39
CA ARG A 130 13.75 1.36 -23.65
C ARG A 130 15.23 1.22 -23.39
N LEU A 131 15.72 -0.01 -23.40
CA LEU A 131 17.07 -0.32 -22.97
C LEU A 131 18.08 -0.15 -24.11
N ALA A 132 19.12 0.65 -23.86
CA ALA A 132 20.25 0.78 -24.77
C ALA A 132 21.26 -0.36 -24.54
N ARG A 133 21.81 -0.94 -25.62
CA ARG A 133 22.84 -1.98 -25.51
C ARG A 133 24.12 -1.40 -24.91
N ARG A 134 24.78 -2.18 -24.04
CA ARG A 134 26.15 -1.89 -23.62
C ARG A 134 27.08 -2.15 -24.81
N LEU A 135 27.86 -1.14 -25.19
CA LEU A 135 28.92 -1.33 -26.17
C LEU A 135 30.07 -2.12 -25.51
N PRO A 136 30.72 -3.04 -26.23
CA PRO A 136 31.92 -3.69 -25.73
C PRO A 136 33.04 -2.66 -25.56
N GLU A 137 33.76 -2.71 -24.44
CA GLU A 137 34.99 -1.95 -24.29
C GLU A 137 36.00 -2.46 -25.32
N MET A 138 36.43 -1.57 -26.23
CA MET A 138 37.49 -1.88 -27.19
C MET A 138 38.81 -2.00 -26.42
N ARG A 139 39.43 -3.19 -26.44
CA ARG A 139 40.80 -3.43 -25.96
C ARG A 139 41.81 -3.22 -27.06
#